data_AF-A0A3N7DHX9-F1
#
_entry.id   AF-A0A3N7DHX9-F1
#
_cell.length_a   1.000
_cell.length_b   1.000
_cell.length_c   1.000
_cell.angle_alpha   90.00
_cell.angle_beta   90.00
_cell.angle_gamma   90.00
#
_symmetry.space_group_name_H-M   'P 1'
#
loop_
_entity.id
_entity.type
_entity.pdbx_description
1 polymer ?
#
loop_
_entity_poly.entity_id
_entity_poly.type
_entity_poly.pdbx_seq_one_letter_code
_entity_poly.pdbx_strand_id
1 'polypeptide(L)'
;MTTKELNASDSFMPMQIGNSWKMGEHTYTEIQDTLRIDNKLYYKFYSLVGGDATDTKYLRIDENNDLQESYPDQPKKVYTHAKFNAKVNDEFYTLGDKSENDYKVKVTEKTDKKMTFEFDMVYHPNLKGNTHKVSYIKGSGLDEDWKSIKIDGKVIK
;
A
#
# COMPACT_ATOMS: atom_id res chain seq x y z
N MET A 1 8.10 -3.70 24.54
CA MET A 1 8.85 -3.91 23.28
C MET A 1 8.78 -2.61 22.52
N THR A 2 9.89 -1.91 22.39
CA THR A 2 10.00 -0.66 21.63
C THR A 2 9.88 -1.01 20.15
N THR A 3 8.74 -0.67 19.53
CA THR A 3 8.61 -0.66 18.08
C THR A 3 9.70 0.25 17.54
N LYS A 4 10.69 -0.33 16.84
CA LYS A 4 11.67 0.45 16.10
C LYS A 4 10.89 1.33 15.12
N GLU A 5 10.82 2.62 15.38
CA GLU A 5 10.28 3.57 14.41
C GLU A 5 11.14 3.42 13.14
N LEU A 6 10.54 2.85 12.09
CA LEU A 6 11.17 2.82 10.78
C LEU A 6 11.25 4.26 10.30
N ASN A 7 12.47 4.80 10.21
CA ASN A 7 12.69 6.10 9.59
C ASN A 7 12.03 6.09 8.21
N ALA A 8 11.38 7.21 7.84
CA ALA A 8 10.68 7.32 6.56
C ALA A 8 11.59 6.92 5.38
N SER A 9 12.86 7.32 5.41
CA SER A 9 13.88 7.01 4.39
C SER A 9 14.17 5.51 4.22
N ASP A 10 13.84 4.69 5.20
CA ASP A 10 14.12 3.24 5.20
C ASP A 10 12.86 2.42 4.84
N SER A 11 11.69 3.04 4.82
CA SER A 11 10.41 2.39 4.52
C SER A 11 10.04 2.49 3.04
N PHE A 12 9.53 1.40 2.47
CA PHE A 12 8.87 1.42 1.16
C PHE A 12 7.48 2.06 1.19
N MET A 13 6.92 2.29 2.38
CA MET A 13 5.67 3.01 2.56
C MET A 13 5.69 3.79 3.89
N PRO A 14 6.18 5.04 3.89
CA PRO A 14 6.22 5.87 5.10
C PRO A 14 4.82 6.16 5.67
N MET A 15 4.59 5.80 6.93
CA MET A 15 3.28 5.88 7.58
C MET A 15 3.21 7.06 8.55
N GLN A 16 2.76 8.21 8.07
CA GLN A 16 2.63 9.42 8.89
C GLN A 16 1.52 10.32 8.35
N ILE A 17 0.70 10.85 9.26
CA ILE A 17 -0.33 11.83 8.91
C ILE A 17 0.30 13.02 8.18
N GLY A 18 -0.33 13.42 7.08
CA GLY A 18 0.12 14.47 6.20
C GLY A 18 1.01 14.00 5.06
N ASN A 19 1.52 12.75 5.04
CA ASN A 19 2.21 12.23 3.86
C ASN A 19 1.24 12.24 2.66
N SER A 20 1.70 12.71 1.50
CA SER A 20 0.83 12.90 0.34
C SER A 20 1.53 12.72 -0.99
N TRP A 21 0.80 12.20 -1.97
CA TRP A 21 1.19 12.02 -3.36
C TRP A 21 0.17 12.73 -4.25
N LYS A 22 0.61 13.70 -5.07
CA LYS A 22 -0.30 14.62 -5.78
C LYS A 22 0.03 14.73 -7.26
N MET A 23 -1.01 14.64 -8.09
CA MET A 23 -0.99 15.06 -9.49
C MET A 23 -1.55 16.49 -9.68
N GLY A 24 -2.35 16.94 -8.72
CA GLY A 24 -2.97 18.27 -8.66
C GLY A 24 -3.94 18.35 -7.48
N GLU A 25 -4.70 19.45 -7.38
CA GLU A 25 -5.66 19.66 -6.28
C GLU A 25 -6.84 18.67 -6.30
N HIS A 26 -7.16 18.12 -7.48
CA HIS A 26 -8.27 17.19 -7.68
C HIS A 26 -7.85 15.73 -7.92
N THR A 27 -6.54 15.46 -7.87
CA THR A 27 -6.01 14.09 -8.01
C THR A 27 -4.84 13.91 -7.05
N TYR A 28 -5.10 13.26 -5.92
CA TYR A 28 -4.10 13.02 -4.87
C TYR A 28 -4.46 11.84 -3.98
N THR A 29 -3.46 11.34 -3.26
CA THR A 29 -3.61 10.48 -2.09
C THR A 29 -2.93 11.14 -0.89
N GLU A 30 -3.58 11.15 0.27
CA GLU A 30 -3.04 11.72 1.51
C GLU A 30 -3.38 10.85 2.71
N ILE A 31 -2.43 10.71 3.63
CA ILE A 31 -2.67 10.09 4.94
C ILE A 31 -3.29 11.15 5.85
N GLN A 32 -4.58 11.01 6.16
CA GLN A 32 -5.33 12.05 6.87
C GLN A 32 -5.45 11.82 8.37
N ASP A 33 -5.50 10.56 8.80
CA ASP A 33 -5.80 10.20 10.19
C ASP A 33 -5.29 8.80 10.51
N THR A 34 -5.51 8.35 11.75
CA THR A 34 -5.31 6.99 12.20
C THR A 34 -6.53 6.46 12.94
N LEU A 35 -6.68 5.14 12.99
CA LEU A 35 -7.62 4.49 13.89
C LEU A 35 -7.11 3.10 14.32
N ARG A 36 -7.81 2.47 15.26
CA ARG A 36 -7.52 1.10 15.68
C ARG A 36 -8.54 0.11 15.12
N ILE A 37 -8.05 -0.88 14.39
CA ILE A 37 -8.84 -2.02 13.89
C ILE A 37 -8.23 -3.27 14.53
N ASP A 38 -9.03 -4.05 15.26
CA ASP A 38 -8.54 -5.23 15.99
C ASP A 38 -7.31 -4.91 16.87
N ASN A 39 -7.39 -3.79 17.60
CA ASN A 39 -6.34 -3.23 18.45
C ASN A 39 -5.01 -2.84 17.75
N LYS A 40 -4.92 -2.96 16.42
CA LYS A 40 -3.76 -2.54 15.62
C LYS A 40 -3.98 -1.13 15.05
N LEU A 41 -2.93 -0.30 15.04
CA LEU A 41 -2.98 1.05 14.47
C LEU A 41 -2.94 0.97 12.95
N TYR A 42 -3.92 1.60 12.29
CA TYR A 42 -3.99 1.77 10.85
C TYR A 42 -4.04 3.25 10.50
N TYR A 43 -3.48 3.61 9.34
CA TYR A 43 -3.46 4.95 8.78
C TYR A 43 -4.52 5.06 7.68
N LYS A 44 -5.31 6.13 7.71
CA LYS A 44 -6.34 6.42 6.70
C LYS A 44 -5.70 7.07 5.48
N PHE A 45 -5.61 6.32 4.39
CA PHE A 45 -5.26 6.80 3.07
C PHE A 45 -6.54 7.25 2.37
N TYR A 46 -6.68 8.56 2.17
CA TYR A 46 -7.76 9.12 1.38
C TYR A 46 -7.23 9.49 0.00
N SER A 47 -7.90 9.03 -1.04
CA SER A 47 -7.61 9.37 -2.42
C SER A 47 -8.77 10.12 -3.05
N LEU A 48 -8.47 11.18 -3.78
CA LEU A 48 -9.38 11.89 -4.68
C LEU A 48 -8.83 11.73 -6.10
N VAL A 49 -9.68 11.37 -7.06
CA VAL A 49 -9.31 11.21 -8.47
C VAL A 49 -10.32 11.98 -9.32
N GLY A 50 -9.84 12.92 -10.14
CA GLY A 50 -10.70 13.67 -11.06
C GLY A 50 -11.64 14.70 -10.40
N GLY A 51 -11.64 14.80 -9.06
CA GLY A 51 -12.47 15.74 -8.30
C GLY A 51 -13.80 15.18 -7.81
N ASP A 52 -14.17 13.96 -8.21
CA ASP A 52 -15.47 13.35 -7.91
C ASP A 52 -15.36 11.91 -7.36
N ALA A 53 -14.36 11.15 -7.78
CA ALA A 53 -14.13 9.81 -7.28
C ALA A 53 -13.24 9.83 -6.04
N THR A 54 -13.72 9.20 -4.96
CA THR A 54 -12.96 9.07 -3.71
C THR A 54 -12.76 7.62 -3.33
N ASP A 55 -11.59 7.30 -2.79
CA ASP A 55 -11.28 6.01 -2.19
C ASP A 55 -10.71 6.22 -0.78
N THR A 56 -10.97 5.27 0.12
CA THR A 56 -10.41 5.29 1.47
C THR A 56 -9.94 3.91 1.84
N LYS A 57 -8.63 3.78 2.05
CA LYS A 57 -8.00 2.55 2.54
C LYS A 57 -7.45 2.78 3.93
N TYR A 58 -7.50 1.76 4.79
CA TYR A 58 -6.80 1.79 6.07
C TYR A 58 -5.64 0.83 6.01
N LEU A 59 -4.43 1.37 5.98
CA LEU A 59 -3.19 0.62 5.78
C LEU A 59 -2.30 0.66 7.02
N ARG A 60 -1.54 -0.40 7.25
CA ARG A 60 -0.46 -0.43 8.24
C ARG A 60 0.74 -1.20 7.72
N ILE A 61 1.91 -0.91 8.25
CA ILE A 61 3.07 -1.81 8.20
C ILE A 61 3.02 -2.69 9.43
N ASP A 62 3.04 -4.00 9.23
CA ASP A 62 3.08 -4.96 10.33
C ASP A 62 4.51 -5.29 10.78
N GLU A 63 4.61 -6.14 11.79
CA GLU A 63 5.86 -6.61 12.39
C GLU A 63 6.78 -7.36 11.41
N ASN A 64 6.25 -7.89 10.32
CA ASN A 64 7.00 -8.58 9.27
C ASN A 64 7.43 -7.64 8.14
N ASN A 65 7.15 -6.33 8.28
CA ASN A 65 7.33 -5.32 7.25
C ASN A 65 6.44 -5.58 6.02
N ASP A 66 5.23 -6.11 6.25
CA ASP A 66 4.22 -6.27 5.22
C ASP A 66 3.20 -5.12 5.29
N LEU A 67 2.76 -4.65 4.12
CA LEU A 67 1.70 -3.64 3.97
C LEU A 67 0.34 -4.33 4.03
N GLN A 68 -0.38 -4.10 5.12
CA GLN A 68 -1.68 -4.72 5.40
C GLN A 68 -2.79 -3.69 5.30
N GLU A 69 -3.91 -4.07 4.70
CA GLU A 69 -5.16 -3.32 4.66
C GLU A 69 -6.23 -4.04 5.49
N SER A 70 -7.08 -3.29 6.19
CA SER A 70 -8.28 -3.83 6.82
C SER A 70 -9.32 -2.72 6.97
N TYR A 71 -10.56 -3.07 7.26
CA TYR A 71 -11.64 -2.09 7.41
C TYR A 71 -12.37 -2.23 8.75
N PRO A 72 -12.86 -1.13 9.36
CA PRO A 72 -13.53 -1.18 10.67
C PRO A 72 -14.80 -2.04 10.69
N ASP A 73 -15.51 -2.12 9.56
CA ASP A 73 -16.72 -2.92 9.38
C ASP A 73 -16.41 -4.41 9.13
N GLN A 74 -15.18 -4.73 8.70
CA GLN A 74 -14.69 -6.10 8.46
C GLN A 74 -13.31 -6.33 9.11
N PRO A 75 -13.17 -6.18 10.44
CA PRO A 75 -11.87 -6.13 11.11
C PRO A 75 -11.08 -7.45 11.06
N LYS A 76 -11.75 -8.56 10.71
CA LYS A 76 -11.13 -9.88 10.54
C LYS A 76 -10.62 -10.12 9.12
N LYS A 77 -11.02 -9.29 8.15
CA LYS A 77 -10.56 -9.39 6.77
C LYS A 77 -9.34 -8.49 6.62
N VAL A 78 -8.20 -9.11 6.34
CA VAL A 78 -6.92 -8.41 6.19
C VAL A 78 -6.36 -8.74 4.82
N TYR A 79 -6.12 -7.70 4.02
CA TYR A 79 -5.60 -7.82 2.66
C TYR A 79 -4.12 -7.41 2.66
N THR A 80 -3.23 -8.32 2.25
CA THR A 80 -1.79 -8.01 2.12
C THR A 80 -1.50 -7.39 0.76
N HIS A 81 -1.12 -6.13 0.72
CA HIS A 81 -0.71 -5.42 -0.51
C HIS A 81 0.72 -5.73 -0.92
N ALA A 82 1.64 -5.77 0.05
CA ALA A 82 3.05 -5.90 -0.24
C ALA A 82 3.76 -6.62 0.90
N LYS A 83 4.76 -7.43 0.55
CA LYS A 83 5.68 -8.05 1.51
C LYS A 83 7.07 -7.51 1.27
N PHE A 84 7.48 -6.44 1.95
CA PHE A 84 8.72 -5.74 1.60
C PHE A 84 9.99 -6.55 1.89
N ASN A 85 9.88 -7.59 2.73
CA ASN A 85 10.96 -8.54 3.00
C ASN A 85 11.06 -9.69 1.97
N ALA A 86 10.06 -9.87 1.10
CA ALA A 86 10.04 -10.95 0.10
C ALA A 86 11.16 -10.81 -0.95
N LYS A 87 11.54 -11.91 -1.59
CA LYS A 87 12.55 -11.99 -2.65
C LYS A 87 11.89 -11.94 -4.03
N VAL A 88 12.68 -11.63 -5.06
CA VAL A 88 12.22 -11.72 -6.45
C VAL A 88 11.75 -13.15 -6.74
N ASN A 89 10.60 -13.27 -7.41
CA ASN A 89 9.84 -14.50 -7.67
C ASN A 89 9.10 -15.12 -6.48
N ASP A 90 9.17 -14.55 -5.27
CA ASP A 90 8.27 -14.98 -4.20
C ASP A 90 6.82 -14.67 -4.59
N GLU A 91 5.92 -15.56 -4.19
CA GLU A 91 4.49 -15.47 -4.45
C GLU A 91 3.71 -15.50 -3.14
N PHE A 92 2.61 -14.74 -3.07
CA PHE A 92 1.66 -14.79 -1.97
C PHE A 92 0.25 -14.48 -2.46
N TYR A 93 -0.74 -14.72 -1.61
CA TYR A 93 -2.13 -14.34 -1.87
C TYR A 93 -2.51 -13.17 -0.97
N THR A 94 -3.32 -12.27 -1.51
CA THR A 94 -3.72 -11.05 -0.79
C THR A 94 -4.68 -11.33 0.36
N LEU A 95 -5.61 -12.29 0.19
CA LEU A 95 -6.56 -12.74 1.19
C LEU A 95 -6.35 -14.22 1.57
N GLY A 96 -5.90 -15.04 0.60
CA GLY A 96 -5.70 -16.48 0.80
C GLY A 96 -7.00 -17.28 0.94
N ASP A 97 -8.14 -16.69 0.57
CA ASP A 97 -9.48 -17.28 0.70
C ASP A 97 -10.08 -17.76 -0.63
N LYS A 98 -9.37 -17.56 -1.76
CA LYS A 98 -9.82 -17.88 -3.12
C LYS A 98 -11.09 -17.16 -3.56
N SER A 99 -11.43 -16.05 -2.91
CA SER A 99 -12.51 -15.18 -3.37
C SER A 99 -12.13 -14.48 -4.68
N GLU A 100 -13.10 -13.86 -5.34
CA GLU A 100 -12.88 -13.12 -6.60
C GLU A 100 -11.87 -11.96 -6.45
N ASN A 101 -11.73 -11.44 -5.22
CA ASN A 101 -10.80 -10.36 -4.87
C ASN A 101 -9.48 -10.88 -4.29
N ASP A 102 -9.24 -12.20 -4.29
CA ASP A 102 -7.97 -12.77 -3.84
C ASP A 102 -6.99 -12.81 -5.01
N TYR A 103 -6.07 -11.85 -5.04
CA TYR A 103 -5.03 -11.78 -6.05
C TYR A 103 -3.88 -12.70 -5.68
N LYS A 104 -3.34 -13.39 -6.70
CA LYS A 104 -2.00 -13.97 -6.62
C LYS A 104 -1.00 -12.87 -6.92
N VAL A 105 -0.09 -12.61 -5.98
CA VAL A 105 0.92 -11.55 -6.11
C VAL A 105 2.30 -12.18 -6.28
N LYS A 106 3.07 -11.68 -7.24
CA LYS A 106 4.45 -12.07 -7.49
C LYS A 106 5.39 -10.87 -7.37
N VAL A 107 6.50 -11.02 -6.66
CA VAL A 107 7.57 -10.01 -6.66
C VAL A 107 8.32 -10.08 -7.98
N THR A 108 8.22 -9.03 -8.79
CA THR A 108 8.86 -8.97 -10.12
C THR A 108 10.17 -8.18 -10.13
N GLU A 109 10.35 -7.28 -9.16
CA GLU A 109 11.55 -6.48 -9.01
C GLU A 109 11.83 -6.23 -7.53
N LYS A 110 13.10 -6.32 -7.14
CA LYS A 110 13.57 -5.85 -5.83
C LYS A 110 15.00 -5.35 -5.94
N THR A 111 15.19 -4.11 -5.55
CA THR A 111 16.49 -3.45 -5.36
C THR A 111 16.51 -2.77 -3.99
N ASP A 112 17.62 -2.14 -3.64
CA ASP A 112 17.70 -1.37 -2.39
C ASP A 112 16.72 -0.19 -2.35
N LYS A 113 16.31 0.32 -3.51
CA LYS A 113 15.48 1.54 -3.64
C LYS A 113 14.07 1.28 -4.14
N LYS A 114 13.83 0.22 -4.90
CA LYS A 114 12.56 -0.05 -5.57
C LYS A 114 12.12 -1.49 -5.38
N MET A 115 10.82 -1.70 -5.21
CA MET A 115 10.21 -3.01 -5.20
C MET A 115 8.92 -2.99 -6.02
N THR A 116 8.75 -3.98 -6.90
CA THR A 116 7.60 -4.06 -7.80
C THR A 116 6.89 -5.40 -7.63
N PHE A 117 5.56 -5.34 -7.51
CA PHE A 117 4.67 -6.48 -7.34
C PHE A 117 3.75 -6.56 -8.54
N GLU A 118 3.57 -7.75 -9.09
CA GLU A 118 2.56 -8.04 -10.11
C GLU A 118 1.40 -8.80 -9.46
N PHE A 119 0.19 -8.31 -9.68
CA PHE A 119 -1.05 -8.83 -9.11
C PHE A 119 -1.85 -9.49 -10.23
N ASP A 120 -2.25 -10.74 -10.04
CA ASP A 120 -3.04 -11.53 -10.97
C ASP A 120 -4.38 -11.97 -10.33
N MET A 121 -5.49 -11.64 -10.98
CA MET A 121 -6.83 -12.06 -10.57
C MET A 121 -7.07 -13.52 -10.98
N VAL A 122 -6.53 -14.48 -10.25
CA VAL A 122 -6.60 -15.90 -10.68
C VAL A 122 -7.98 -16.56 -10.51
N TYR A 123 -8.85 -15.99 -9.66
CA TYR A 123 -10.16 -16.55 -9.30
C TYR A 123 -11.37 -15.75 -9.82
N HIS A 124 -11.18 -14.54 -10.35
CA HIS A 124 -12.30 -13.72 -10.84
C HIS A 124 -12.90 -14.31 -12.12
N PRO A 125 -14.24 -14.48 -12.24
CA PRO A 125 -14.86 -15.19 -13.38
C PRO A 125 -14.58 -14.52 -14.73
N ASN A 126 -14.57 -13.18 -14.77
CA ASN A 126 -14.44 -12.41 -16.02
C ASN A 126 -13.06 -11.75 -16.20
N LEU A 127 -12.22 -11.73 -15.17
CA LEU A 127 -10.96 -10.97 -15.17
C LEU A 127 -9.77 -11.90 -14.97
N LYS A 128 -9.99 -13.21 -15.14
CA LYS A 128 -8.96 -14.23 -14.89
C LYS A 128 -7.73 -14.01 -15.76
N GLY A 129 -6.56 -13.92 -15.13
CA GLY A 129 -5.29 -13.70 -15.82
C GLY A 129 -5.02 -12.25 -16.19
N ASN A 130 -5.90 -11.30 -15.83
CA ASN A 130 -5.59 -9.88 -15.96
C ASN A 130 -4.62 -9.49 -14.85
N THR A 131 -3.48 -8.95 -15.27
CA THR A 131 -2.45 -8.52 -14.34
C THR A 131 -2.32 -7.00 -14.28
N HIS A 132 -1.91 -6.50 -13.12
CA HIS A 132 -1.45 -5.12 -12.96
C HIS A 132 -0.21 -5.09 -12.06
N LYS A 133 0.54 -3.98 -12.09
CA LYS A 133 1.76 -3.82 -11.31
C LYS A 133 1.62 -2.67 -10.33
N VAL A 134 2.14 -2.86 -9.13
CA VAL A 134 2.28 -1.80 -8.12
C VAL A 134 3.75 -1.74 -7.73
N SER A 135 4.30 -0.53 -7.81
CA SER A 135 5.70 -0.27 -7.50
C SER A 135 5.81 0.65 -6.29
N TYR A 136 6.86 0.46 -5.50
CA TYR A 136 7.17 1.27 -4.33
C TYR A 136 8.63 1.72 -4.37
N ILE A 137 8.88 2.99 -4.08
CA ILE A 137 10.21 3.55 -3.88
C ILE A 137 10.43 3.78 -2.38
N LYS A 138 11.55 3.25 -1.88
CA LYS A 138 11.98 3.45 -0.49
C LYS A 138 12.18 4.95 -0.21
N GLY A 139 11.61 5.42 0.90
CA GLY A 139 11.58 6.84 1.25
C GLY A 139 10.44 7.65 0.61
N SER A 140 9.82 7.12 -0.44
CA SER A 140 8.81 7.86 -1.21
C SER A 140 7.43 7.21 -1.22
N GLY A 141 7.30 5.90 -1.02
CA GLY A 141 6.00 5.22 -1.14
C GLY A 141 5.67 4.84 -2.58
N LEU A 142 4.44 5.12 -3.00
CA LEU A 142 3.89 4.76 -4.30
C LEU A 142 4.74 5.33 -5.45
N ASP A 143 5.18 4.44 -6.35
CA ASP A 143 5.97 4.79 -7.54
C ASP A 143 5.05 4.94 -8.76
N GLU A 144 4.49 6.14 -8.88
CA GLU A 144 3.74 6.62 -10.05
C GLU A 144 4.27 8.00 -10.47
N ASP A 145 3.73 8.56 -11.55
CA ASP A 145 4.15 9.83 -12.14
C ASP A 145 3.69 11.07 -11.34
N TRP A 146 3.70 10.99 -10.01
CA TRP A 146 3.32 12.07 -9.10
C TRP A 146 4.05 13.37 -9.42
N LYS A 147 3.32 14.49 -9.48
CA LYS A 147 3.90 15.82 -9.64
C LYS A 147 4.47 16.37 -8.36
N SER A 148 3.93 15.95 -7.22
CA SER A 148 4.51 16.29 -5.91
C SER A 148 4.36 15.15 -4.91
N ILE A 149 5.40 14.95 -4.10
CA ILE A 149 5.42 13.98 -3.02
C ILE A 149 5.89 14.68 -1.75
N LYS A 150 5.10 14.59 -0.68
CA LYS A 150 5.44 15.10 0.66
C LYS A 150 5.53 13.91 1.62
N ILE A 151 6.70 13.73 2.23
CA ILE A 151 6.97 12.67 3.20
C ILE A 151 7.58 13.31 4.45
N ASP A 152 7.03 12.99 5.62
CA ASP A 152 7.48 13.49 6.92
C ASP A 152 7.63 15.02 6.93
N GLY A 153 6.58 15.70 6.45
CA GLY A 153 6.52 17.16 6.34
C GLY A 153 7.42 17.79 5.27
N LYS A 154 8.25 17.02 4.56
CA LYS A 154 9.18 17.53 3.53
C LYS A 154 8.69 17.20 2.14
N VAL A 155 8.71 18.18 1.24
CA VAL A 155 8.47 17.98 -0.18
C VAL A 155 9.75 17.40 -0.80
N ILE A 156 9.67 16.18 -1.32
CA ILE A 156 10.81 15.45 -1.90
C ILE A 156 10.71 15.32 -3.43
N LYS A 157 9.55 15.66 -3.99
CA LYS A 157 9.28 15.83 -5.42
C LYS A 157 8.24 16.92 -5.59
#